data_AF-A0A2N6N9W7-F1
#
_entry.id   AF-A0A2N6N9W7-F1
#
_cell.length_a   1.000
_cell.length_b   1.000
_cell.length_c   1.000
_cell.angle_alpha   90.00
_cell.angle_beta   90.00
_cell.angle_gamma   90.00
#
_symmetry.space_group_name_H-M   'P 1'
#
loop_
_entity.id
_entity.type
_entity.pdbx_description
1 polymer ?
#
loop_
_entity_poly.entity_id
_entity_poly.type
_entity_poly.pdbx_seq_one_letter_code
_entity_poly.pdbx_strand_id
1 'polypeptide(L)'
;MAVDKMFLQRLQDKLPNDAWFVYAGIVLQANDQMDIIAELWNAVQDKTPSPNAQVIKARKLREAFLKTSVLVGFPKGINACTALRKALKETSPEVEEQLDKDKSLRQQLQREEKYARGLEFFSKVYAQHTDRVLRNGSLASGGDLAEFAINAIYGDLMAEESRLSAKETGLLVGALQPWKRFTFVGKNSKALI
;
A
#
# COMPACT_ATOMS: atom_id res chain seq x y z
N MET A 1 -5.75 -6.23 19.86
CA MET A 1 -6.20 -7.49 19.21
C MET A 1 -4.92 -8.21 18.83
N ALA A 2 -4.62 -9.37 19.41
CA ALA A 2 -3.40 -10.10 19.05
C ALA A 2 -3.54 -10.53 17.59
N VAL A 3 -2.57 -10.16 16.76
CA VAL A 3 -2.50 -10.68 15.40
C VAL A 3 -1.83 -12.05 15.50
N ASP A 4 -2.52 -13.10 15.08
CA ASP A 4 -2.05 -14.48 15.18
C ASP A 4 -2.44 -15.29 13.93
N LYS A 5 -2.08 -16.58 13.89
CA LYS A 5 -2.44 -17.47 12.77
C LYS A 5 -3.97 -17.55 12.54
N MET A 6 -4.78 -17.45 13.60
CA MET A 6 -6.24 -17.44 13.46
C MET A 6 -6.74 -16.14 12.81
N PHE A 7 -6.09 -15.01 13.06
CA PHE A 7 -6.40 -13.76 12.37
C PHE A 7 -6.13 -13.86 10.87
N LEU A 8 -5.00 -14.43 10.45
CA LEU A 8 -4.68 -14.64 9.03
C LEU A 8 -5.72 -15.52 8.34
N GLN A 9 -6.12 -16.62 8.99
CA GLN A 9 -7.17 -17.49 8.47
C GLN A 9 -8.51 -16.75 8.32
N ARG A 10 -8.91 -15.93 9.30
CA ARG A 10 -10.15 -15.14 9.21
C ARG A 10 -10.13 -14.10 8.10
N LEU A 11 -8.99 -13.43 7.88
CA LEU A 11 -8.83 -12.49 6.77
C LEU A 11 -8.97 -13.20 5.43
N GLN A 12 -8.34 -14.36 5.31
CA GLN A 12 -8.41 -15.19 4.13
C GLN A 12 -9.85 -15.62 3.80
N ASP A 13 -10.64 -15.99 4.80
CA ASP A 13 -12.03 -16.45 4.59
C ASP A 13 -12.98 -15.28 4.24
N LYS A 14 -12.65 -14.06 4.67
CA LYS A 14 -13.50 -12.87 4.48
C LYS A 14 -13.15 -12.03 3.27
N LEU A 15 -11.92 -12.09 2.77
CA LEU A 15 -11.48 -11.27 1.64
C LEU A 15 -11.60 -12.08 0.35
N PRO A 16 -12.53 -11.70 -0.55
CA PRO A 16 -12.61 -12.35 -1.84
C PRO A 16 -11.35 -11.99 -2.63
N ASN A 17 -10.72 -13.00 -3.23
CA ASN A 17 -9.62 -12.96 -4.19
C ASN A 17 -8.21 -13.25 -3.66
N ASP A 18 -7.33 -13.47 -4.64
CA ASP A 18 -5.90 -13.71 -4.53
C ASP A 18 -5.09 -12.54 -3.89
N ALA A 19 -5.74 -11.55 -3.27
CA ALA A 19 -5.13 -10.35 -2.70
C ALA A 19 -5.18 -10.29 -1.17
N TRP A 20 -5.76 -11.28 -0.48
CA TRP A 20 -5.89 -11.29 0.99
C TRP A 20 -4.56 -11.02 1.73
N PHE A 21 -3.46 -11.54 1.19
CA PHE A 21 -2.13 -11.43 1.81
C PHE A 21 -1.59 -10.00 1.77
N VAL A 22 -2.01 -9.21 0.78
CA VAL A 22 -1.67 -7.78 0.70
C VAL A 22 -2.32 -7.04 1.87
N TYR A 23 -3.60 -7.30 2.15
CA TYR A 23 -4.32 -6.71 3.28
C TYR A 23 -3.76 -7.16 4.64
N ALA A 24 -3.48 -8.45 4.78
CA ALA A 24 -2.84 -8.96 5.99
C ALA A 24 -1.51 -8.25 6.21
N GLY A 25 -0.67 -8.15 5.17
CA GLY A 25 0.61 -7.47 5.21
C GLY A 25 0.50 -6.02 5.68
N ILE A 26 -0.38 -5.21 5.07
CA ILE A 26 -0.50 -3.80 5.45
C ILE A 26 -1.01 -3.63 6.89
N VAL A 27 -1.88 -4.52 7.37
CA VAL A 27 -2.35 -4.49 8.76
C VAL A 27 -1.20 -4.81 9.71
N LEU A 28 -0.38 -5.83 9.40
CA LEU A 28 0.82 -6.14 10.15
C LEU A 28 1.79 -4.95 10.18
N GLN A 29 2.07 -4.36 9.02
CA GLN A 29 2.93 -3.19 8.89
C GLN A 29 2.39 -2.01 9.70
N ALA A 30 1.10 -1.68 9.58
CA ALA A 30 0.50 -0.54 10.28
C ALA A 30 0.56 -0.70 11.81
N ASN A 31 0.42 -1.92 12.31
CA ASN A 31 0.40 -2.24 13.74
C ASN A 31 1.76 -2.66 14.31
N ASP A 32 2.85 -2.51 13.55
CA ASP A 32 4.20 -2.86 13.99
C ASP A 32 4.33 -4.35 14.41
N GLN A 33 3.74 -5.25 13.61
CA GLN A 33 3.74 -6.70 13.80
C GLN A 33 4.57 -7.39 12.72
N MET A 34 5.80 -6.90 12.50
CA MET A 34 6.69 -7.37 11.43
C MET A 34 7.25 -8.76 11.72
N ASP A 35 7.25 -9.18 12.97
CA ASP A 35 7.59 -10.53 13.43
C ASP A 35 6.70 -11.61 12.80
N ILE A 36 5.44 -11.28 12.47
CA ILE A 36 4.46 -12.22 11.89
C ILE A 36 4.56 -12.30 10.35
N ILE A 37 5.39 -11.47 9.72
CA ILE A 37 5.50 -11.44 8.25
C ILE A 37 6.05 -12.78 7.70
N ALA A 38 6.87 -13.49 8.47
CA ALA A 38 7.36 -14.82 8.08
C ALA A 38 6.21 -15.84 8.00
N GLU A 39 5.32 -15.88 8.99
CA GLU A 39 4.13 -16.73 8.97
C GLU A 39 3.17 -16.35 7.85
N LEU A 40 3.00 -15.05 7.58
CA LEU A 40 2.23 -14.59 6.42
C LEU A 40 2.83 -15.12 5.12
N TRP A 41 4.15 -15.03 4.95
CA TRP A 41 4.82 -15.54 3.75
C TRP A 41 4.65 -17.05 3.59
N ASN A 42 4.81 -17.83 4.68
CA ASN A 42 4.61 -19.27 4.65
C ASN A 42 3.18 -19.64 4.20
N ALA A 43 2.17 -18.96 4.74
CA ALA A 43 0.78 -19.18 4.33
C ALA A 43 0.53 -18.81 2.84
N VAL A 44 1.27 -17.84 2.31
CA VAL A 44 1.25 -17.50 0.88
C VAL A 44 1.92 -18.58 0.04
N GLN A 45 3.10 -19.04 0.44
CA GLN A 45 3.89 -20.09 -0.21
C GLN A 45 3.10 -21.40 -0.31
N ASP A 46 2.49 -21.84 0.80
CA ASP A 46 1.72 -23.08 0.89
C ASP A 46 0.58 -23.15 -0.16
N LYS A 47 0.05 -21.99 -0.56
CA LYS A 47 -1.03 -21.86 -1.54
C LYS A 47 -0.57 -21.49 -2.94
N THR A 48 0.73 -21.33 -3.12
CA THR A 48 1.33 -20.86 -4.37
C THR A 48 2.40 -21.86 -4.80
N PRO A 49 2.01 -22.99 -5.42
CA PRO A 49 2.94 -24.07 -5.71
C PRO A 49 3.98 -23.73 -6.79
N SER A 50 3.74 -22.68 -7.59
CA SER A 50 4.65 -22.26 -8.66
C SER A 50 5.63 -21.19 -8.17
N PRO A 51 6.95 -21.38 -8.33
CA PRO A 51 7.96 -20.36 -7.99
C PRO A 51 7.72 -19.02 -8.71
N ASN A 52 7.30 -19.05 -9.98
CA ASN A 52 6.99 -17.83 -10.74
C ASN A 52 5.80 -17.07 -10.13
N ALA A 53 4.77 -17.80 -9.66
CA ALA A 53 3.64 -17.19 -8.98
C ALA A 53 4.03 -16.64 -7.60
N GLN A 54 4.94 -17.32 -6.88
CA GLN A 54 5.50 -16.82 -5.61
C GLN A 54 6.24 -15.50 -5.82
N VAL A 55 7.07 -15.39 -6.86
CA VAL A 55 7.76 -14.14 -7.24
C VAL A 55 6.76 -13.01 -7.47
N ILE A 56 5.66 -13.26 -8.18
CA ILE A 56 4.60 -12.26 -8.40
C ILE A 56 4.00 -11.80 -7.08
N LYS A 57 3.66 -12.74 -6.17
CA LYS A 57 3.07 -12.41 -4.87
C LYS A 57 4.05 -11.69 -3.94
N ALA A 58 5.31 -12.09 -3.91
CA ALA A 58 6.35 -11.42 -3.14
C ALA A 58 6.54 -9.97 -3.62
N ARG A 59 6.54 -9.74 -4.93
CA ARG A 59 6.57 -8.39 -5.51
C ARG A 59 5.34 -7.57 -5.15
N LYS A 60 4.14 -8.17 -5.15
CA LYS A 60 2.91 -7.50 -4.68
C LYS A 60 3.00 -7.08 -3.22
N LEU A 61 3.49 -7.96 -2.35
CA LEU A 61 3.60 -7.68 -0.93
C LEU A 61 4.65 -6.59 -0.65
N ARG A 62 5.81 -6.65 -1.30
CA ARG A 62 6.85 -5.60 -1.23
C ARG A 62 6.35 -4.25 -1.73
N GLU A 63 5.60 -4.25 -2.84
CA GLU A 63 4.97 -3.04 -3.37
C GLU A 63 3.93 -2.47 -2.39
N ALA A 64 3.12 -3.34 -1.75
CA ALA A 64 2.14 -2.91 -0.76
C ALA A 64 2.79 -2.23 0.43
N PHE A 65 3.89 -2.79 0.94
CA PHE A 65 4.66 -2.20 2.04
C PHE A 65 5.26 -0.85 1.66
N LEU A 66 5.80 -0.74 0.45
CA LEU A 66 6.34 0.51 -0.09
C LEU A 66 5.24 1.57 -0.22
N LYS A 67 4.13 1.26 -0.90
CA LYS A 67 3.01 2.21 -1.07
C LYS A 67 2.41 2.62 0.27
N THR A 68 2.31 1.72 1.23
CA THR A 68 1.74 2.01 2.55
C THR A 68 2.68 2.84 3.44
N SER A 69 3.99 2.82 3.19
CA SER A 69 4.99 3.53 4.00
C SER A 69 4.76 5.04 4.10
N VAL A 70 4.16 5.68 3.09
CA VAL A 70 3.82 7.12 3.14
C VAL A 70 2.63 7.42 4.06
N LEU A 71 1.85 6.41 4.43
CA LEU A 71 0.70 6.55 5.33
C LEU A 71 1.06 6.19 6.78
N VAL A 72 1.90 5.18 6.97
CA VAL A 72 2.24 4.66 8.32
C VAL A 72 3.65 5.00 8.78
N GLY A 73 4.46 5.63 7.92
CA GLY A 73 5.83 6.02 8.19
C GLY A 73 6.85 5.13 7.49
N PHE A 74 7.91 5.77 6.96
CA PHE A 74 9.03 5.12 6.28
C PHE A 74 9.71 4.01 7.10
N PRO A 75 10.00 4.17 8.41
CA PRO A 75 10.62 3.10 9.20
C PRO A 75 9.83 1.79 9.17
N LYS A 76 8.50 1.86 9.23
CA LYS A 76 7.63 0.67 9.15
C LYS A 76 7.68 0.02 7.77
N GLY A 77 7.80 0.82 6.70
CA GLY A 77 8.07 0.33 5.34
C GLY A 77 9.38 -0.46 5.24
N ILE A 78 10.46 0.10 5.78
CA ILE A 78 11.78 -0.56 5.80
C ILE A 78 11.69 -1.88 6.59
N ASN A 79 11.13 -1.85 7.79
CA ASN A 79 11.05 -3.03 8.65
C ASN A 79 10.21 -4.15 8.01
N ALA A 80 9.06 -3.81 7.40
CA ALA A 80 8.23 -4.80 6.73
C ALA A 80 8.91 -5.43 5.50
N CYS A 81 9.56 -4.63 4.66
CA CYS A 81 10.33 -5.12 3.52
C CYS A 81 11.52 -6.00 3.97
N THR A 82 12.23 -5.61 5.03
CA THR A 82 13.34 -6.39 5.60
C THR A 82 12.85 -7.72 6.17
N ALA A 83 11.73 -7.73 6.89
CA ALA A 83 11.14 -8.94 7.43
C ALA A 83 10.72 -9.92 6.33
N LEU A 84 10.06 -9.42 5.27
CA LEU A 84 9.72 -10.23 4.10
C LEU A 84 10.97 -10.78 3.40
N ARG A 85 12.00 -9.93 3.19
CA ARG A 85 13.27 -10.37 2.61
C ARG A 85 13.91 -11.49 3.44
N LYS A 86 13.91 -11.36 4.77
CA LYS A 86 14.43 -12.40 5.66
C LYS A 86 13.67 -13.71 5.50
N ALA A 87 12.34 -13.67 5.54
CA ALA A 87 11.50 -14.85 5.35
C ALA A 87 11.76 -15.54 4.00
N LEU A 88 11.86 -14.76 2.92
CA LEU A 88 12.18 -15.26 1.58
C LEU A 88 13.56 -15.94 1.51
N LYS A 89 14.58 -15.37 2.15
CA LYS A 89 15.92 -16.01 2.22
C LYS A 89 15.90 -17.35 2.94
N GLU A 90 15.03 -17.51 3.93
CA GLU A 90 14.94 -18.73 4.74
C GLU A 90 14.12 -19.82 4.06
N THR A 91 13.05 -19.47 3.33
CA THR A 91 12.06 -20.45 2.82
C THR A 91 11.93 -20.53 1.31
N SER A 92 12.43 -19.54 0.57
CA SER A 92 12.35 -19.48 -0.91
C SER A 92 13.54 -18.70 -1.53
N PRO A 93 14.80 -19.16 -1.37
CA PRO A 93 15.98 -18.41 -1.84
C PRO A 93 15.95 -18.05 -3.32
N GLU A 94 15.41 -18.92 -4.17
CA GLU A 94 15.26 -18.70 -5.61
C GLU A 94 14.28 -17.58 -5.96
N VAL A 95 13.26 -17.37 -5.13
CA VAL A 95 12.32 -16.24 -5.25
C VAL A 95 13.04 -14.95 -4.86
N GLU A 96 13.81 -15.00 -3.78
CA GLU A 96 14.60 -13.88 -3.28
C GLU A 96 15.62 -13.38 -4.31
N GLU A 97 16.36 -14.30 -4.94
CA GLU A 97 17.38 -13.96 -5.95
C GLU A 97 16.76 -13.23 -7.15
N GLN A 98 15.53 -13.61 -7.54
CA GLN A 98 14.80 -12.91 -8.60
C GLN A 98 14.35 -11.51 -8.16
N LEU A 99 13.98 -11.34 -6.90
CA LEU A 99 13.57 -10.05 -6.34
C LEU A 99 14.75 -9.07 -6.23
N ASP A 100 15.98 -9.55 -6.06
CA ASP A 100 17.21 -8.73 -6.03
C ASP A 100 17.59 -8.15 -7.39
N LYS A 101 17.09 -8.76 -8.47
CA LYS A 101 17.30 -8.26 -9.84
C LYS A 101 16.32 -7.14 -10.20
N ASP A 102 15.30 -6.88 -9.38
CA ASP A 102 14.32 -5.84 -9.65
C ASP A 102 14.94 -4.44 -9.54
N LYS A 103 14.63 -3.60 -10.52
CA LYS A 103 14.98 -2.17 -10.50
C LYS A 103 13.79 -1.34 -10.05
N SER A 104 14.05 -0.12 -9.60
CA SER A 104 12.99 0.82 -9.24
C SER A 104 12.14 1.15 -10.48
N LEU A 105 10.83 0.91 -10.37
CA LEU A 105 9.83 1.24 -11.39
C LEU A 105 9.65 2.77 -11.58
N ARG A 106 10.27 3.57 -10.71
CA ARG A 106 10.04 5.01 -10.57
C ARG A 106 11.26 5.85 -10.89
N GLN A 107 12.41 5.21 -11.09
CA GLN A 107 13.70 5.90 -11.21
C GLN A 107 13.79 6.87 -12.39
N GLN A 108 13.06 6.60 -13.47
CA GLN A 108 13.20 7.33 -14.74
C GLN A 108 12.03 8.28 -15.05
N LEU A 109 11.10 8.47 -14.12
CA LEU A 109 9.92 9.32 -14.33
C LEU A 109 10.29 10.81 -14.31
N GLN A 110 9.88 11.54 -15.35
CA GLN A 110 10.03 12.99 -15.42
C GLN A 110 8.95 13.71 -14.60
N ARG A 111 9.18 14.98 -14.24
CA ARG A 111 8.26 15.73 -13.38
C ARG A 111 6.87 15.86 -14.02
N GLU A 112 6.83 16.17 -15.31
CA GLU A 112 5.59 16.33 -16.07
C GLU A 112 4.78 15.04 -16.10
N GLU A 113 5.46 13.90 -16.23
CA GLU A 113 4.86 12.57 -16.19
C GLU A 113 4.30 12.24 -14.80
N LYS A 114 5.07 12.52 -13.73
CA LYS A 114 4.61 12.36 -12.34
C LYS A 114 3.37 13.19 -12.08
N TYR A 115 3.36 14.45 -12.50
CA TYR A 115 2.21 15.32 -12.34
C TYR A 115 0.98 14.79 -13.07
N ALA A 116 1.11 14.43 -14.35
CA ALA A 116 -0.01 13.96 -15.17
C ALA A 116 -0.65 12.69 -14.59
N ARG A 117 0.15 11.64 -14.34
CA ARG A 117 -0.36 10.38 -13.79
C ARG A 117 -0.85 10.54 -12.35
N GLY A 118 -0.22 11.42 -11.58
CA GLY A 118 -0.59 11.71 -10.19
C GLY A 118 -1.94 12.38 -10.11
N LEU A 119 -2.18 13.40 -10.92
CA LEU A 119 -3.46 14.08 -11.00
C LEU A 119 -4.56 13.14 -11.49
N GLU A 120 -4.27 12.31 -12.51
CA GLU A 120 -5.23 11.32 -13.01
C GLU A 120 -5.61 10.31 -11.90
N PHE A 121 -4.63 9.72 -11.22
CA PHE A 121 -4.90 8.76 -10.16
C PHE A 121 -5.60 9.40 -8.96
N PHE A 122 -5.15 10.58 -8.52
CA PHE A 122 -5.78 11.35 -7.45
C PHE A 122 -7.26 11.63 -7.78
N SER A 123 -7.54 12.00 -9.03
CA SER A 123 -8.89 12.26 -9.51
C SER A 123 -9.77 11.02 -9.46
N LYS A 124 -9.22 9.83 -9.71
CA LYS A 124 -9.97 8.55 -9.55
C LYS A 124 -10.30 8.26 -8.08
N VAL A 125 -9.42 8.60 -7.16
CA VAL A 125 -9.60 8.36 -5.72
C VAL A 125 -10.59 9.34 -5.08
N TYR A 126 -10.46 10.64 -5.37
CA TYR A 126 -11.29 11.69 -4.75
C TYR A 126 -12.49 12.13 -5.61
N ALA A 127 -12.55 11.71 -6.88
CA ALA A 127 -13.64 11.96 -7.81
C ALA A 127 -14.06 13.44 -7.80
N GLN A 128 -15.35 13.71 -7.54
CA GLN A 128 -15.95 15.04 -7.50
C GLN A 128 -15.39 15.99 -6.41
N HIS A 129 -14.50 15.51 -5.53
CA HIS A 129 -13.89 16.32 -4.48
C HIS A 129 -12.44 16.73 -4.77
N THR A 130 -11.89 16.31 -5.92
CA THR A 130 -10.48 16.53 -6.28
C THR A 130 -10.05 17.99 -6.13
N ASP A 131 -10.73 18.91 -6.82
CA ASP A 131 -10.36 20.33 -6.82
C ASP A 131 -10.43 20.93 -5.42
N ARG A 132 -11.45 20.56 -4.64
CA ARG A 132 -11.60 21.04 -3.26
C ARG A 132 -10.46 20.54 -2.37
N VAL A 133 -10.11 19.26 -2.45
CA VAL A 133 -9.03 18.68 -1.63
C VAL A 133 -7.69 19.31 -1.99
N LEU A 134 -7.39 19.45 -3.28
CA LEU A 134 -6.15 20.10 -3.73
C LEU A 134 -6.09 21.56 -3.33
N ARG A 135 -7.16 22.33 -3.56
CA ARG A 135 -7.24 23.73 -3.15
C ARG A 135 -7.02 23.90 -1.65
N ASN A 136 -7.68 23.08 -0.83
CA ASN A 136 -7.52 23.15 0.62
C ASN A 136 -6.11 22.75 1.05
N GLY A 137 -5.54 21.72 0.44
CA GLY A 137 -4.16 21.32 0.67
C GLY A 137 -3.18 22.44 0.35
N SER A 138 -3.32 23.07 -0.82
CA SER A 138 -2.51 24.22 -1.22
C SER A 138 -2.67 25.38 -0.23
N LEU A 139 -3.89 25.75 0.14
CA LEU A 139 -4.14 26.87 1.06
C LEU A 139 -3.56 26.61 2.46
N ALA A 140 -3.66 25.38 2.95
CA ALA A 140 -3.21 25.02 4.29
C ALA A 140 -1.68 24.99 4.45
N SER A 141 -0.95 24.80 3.35
CA SER A 141 0.51 24.58 3.38
C SER A 141 1.32 25.52 2.50
N GLY A 142 0.71 26.57 1.94
CA GLY A 142 1.40 27.45 0.97
C GLY A 142 1.72 26.77 -0.37
N GLY A 143 0.96 25.76 -0.77
CA GLY A 143 1.12 25.03 -2.04
C GLY A 143 1.74 23.64 -1.90
N ASP A 144 2.63 23.45 -0.92
CA ASP A 144 3.48 22.26 -0.85
C ASP A 144 2.74 20.93 -0.67
N LEU A 145 1.64 20.90 0.08
CA LEU A 145 0.90 19.67 0.34
C LEU A 145 0.22 19.17 -0.94
N ALA A 146 -0.31 20.06 -1.78
CA ALA A 146 -0.86 19.67 -3.06
C ALA A 146 0.23 19.25 -4.05
N GLU A 147 1.34 20.01 -4.11
CA GLU A 147 2.48 19.71 -4.98
C GLU A 147 3.09 18.34 -4.63
N PHE A 148 3.34 18.10 -3.34
CA PHE A 148 3.89 16.84 -2.84
C PHE A 148 2.91 15.68 -2.98
N ALA A 149 1.63 15.90 -2.71
CA ALA A 149 0.61 14.87 -2.92
C ALA A 149 0.57 14.43 -4.39
N ILE A 150 0.47 15.37 -5.33
CA ILE A 150 0.35 15.03 -6.75
C ILE A 150 1.65 14.44 -7.30
N ASN A 151 2.79 15.09 -7.11
CA ASN A 151 4.03 14.66 -7.77
C ASN A 151 4.68 13.46 -7.06
N ALA A 152 4.81 13.49 -5.73
CA ALA A 152 5.57 12.49 -5.00
C ALA A 152 4.73 11.29 -4.56
N ILE A 153 3.55 11.54 -3.98
CA ILE A 153 2.72 10.45 -3.45
C ILE A 153 1.90 9.79 -4.57
N TYR A 154 1.05 10.54 -5.25
CA TYR A 154 0.13 9.95 -6.20
C TYR A 154 0.79 9.68 -7.55
N GLY A 155 1.66 10.59 -8.01
CA GLY A 155 2.36 10.49 -9.28
C GLY A 155 3.49 9.47 -9.28
N ASP A 156 4.47 9.65 -8.40
CA ASP A 156 5.62 8.76 -8.31
C ASP A 156 5.22 7.39 -7.72
N LEU A 157 4.49 7.39 -6.61
CA LEU A 157 4.27 6.18 -5.83
C LEU A 157 2.97 5.43 -6.18
N MET A 158 1.80 6.06 -6.06
CA MET A 158 0.52 5.34 -6.12
C MET A 158 0.10 4.95 -7.53
N ALA A 159 0.36 5.79 -8.53
CA ALA A 159 -0.03 5.57 -9.92
C ALA A 159 0.73 4.42 -10.62
N GLU A 160 1.72 3.80 -9.97
CA GLU A 160 2.40 2.61 -10.49
C GLU A 160 1.57 1.35 -10.32
N GLU A 161 0.95 0.89 -11.41
CA GLU A 161 -0.06 -0.18 -11.35
C GLU A 161 0.44 -1.56 -11.81
N SER A 162 1.70 -1.71 -12.25
CA SER A 162 2.21 -2.98 -12.79
C SER A 162 2.30 -4.12 -11.76
N ARG A 163 2.33 -3.78 -10.47
CA ARG A 163 2.36 -4.75 -9.36
C ARG A 163 1.04 -4.80 -8.60
N LEU A 164 0.49 -3.64 -8.26
CA LEU A 164 -0.82 -3.51 -7.60
C LEU A 164 -1.71 -2.61 -8.43
N SER A 165 -2.86 -3.13 -8.85
CA SER A 165 -3.86 -2.37 -9.60
C SER A 165 -4.32 -1.11 -8.86
N ALA A 166 -4.93 -0.15 -9.56
CA ALA A 166 -5.57 1.01 -8.92
C ALA A 166 -6.58 0.60 -7.83
N LYS A 167 -7.32 -0.49 -8.04
CA LYS A 167 -8.27 -1.01 -7.05
C LYS A 167 -7.57 -1.52 -5.80
N GLU A 168 -6.55 -2.36 -5.95
CA GLU A 168 -5.75 -2.85 -4.81
C GLU A 168 -5.10 -1.68 -4.08
N THR A 169 -4.50 -0.74 -4.82
CA THR A 169 -3.83 0.45 -4.28
C THR A 169 -4.80 1.38 -3.54
N GLY A 170 -5.96 1.68 -4.13
CA GLY A 170 -7.00 2.50 -3.50
C GLY A 170 -7.57 1.85 -2.24
N LEU A 171 -7.66 0.51 -2.21
CA LEU A 171 -8.04 -0.23 -1.01
C LEU A 171 -6.96 -0.19 0.08
N LEU A 172 -5.67 -0.05 -0.24
CA LEU A 172 -4.61 0.22 0.77
C LEU A 172 -4.87 1.57 1.46
N VAL A 173 -5.13 2.60 0.66
CA VAL A 173 -5.43 3.94 1.15
C VAL A 173 -6.70 3.88 2.00
N GLY A 174 -7.78 3.28 1.50
CA GLY A 174 -9.05 3.15 2.21
C GLY A 174 -8.97 2.33 3.51
N ALA A 175 -8.25 1.21 3.52
CA ALA A 175 -8.13 0.32 4.68
C ALA A 175 -7.44 0.99 5.88
N LEU A 176 -6.59 1.98 5.63
CA LEU A 176 -5.86 2.72 6.67
C LEU A 176 -6.54 4.04 7.05
N GLN A 177 -7.59 4.45 6.33
CA GLN A 177 -8.30 5.72 6.57
C GLN A 177 -9.36 5.71 7.70
N PRO A 178 -9.75 4.63 8.40
CA PRO A 178 -10.72 4.77 9.49
C PRO A 178 -10.06 4.74 10.88
N TRP A 179 -9.49 5.87 11.35
CA TRP A 179 -9.17 6.05 12.79
C TRP A 179 -9.59 7.38 13.44
N LYS A 180 -10.03 8.42 12.70
CA LYS A 180 -10.81 9.55 13.27
C LYS A 180 -11.77 10.13 12.22
N ARG A 181 -13.08 10.08 12.48
CA ARG A 181 -14.20 10.71 11.73
C ARG A 181 -14.65 10.09 10.40
N PHE A 182 -15.45 9.02 10.53
CA PHE A 182 -16.70 8.90 9.77
C PHE A 182 -17.84 8.61 10.75
N THR A 183 -18.22 9.61 11.55
CA THR A 183 -19.59 9.70 12.05
C THR A 183 -20.42 10.27 10.91
N PHE A 184 -20.97 9.40 10.07
CA PHE A 184 -22.09 9.75 9.21
C PHE A 184 -23.37 9.48 9.99
N VAL A 185 -23.67 10.34 10.97
CA VAL A 185 -24.99 10.40 11.60
C VAL A 185 -25.30 11.86 11.92
N GLY A 186 -26.37 12.38 11.33
CA GLY A 186 -27.14 13.49 11.89
C GLY A 186 -26.68 14.89 11.51
N LYS A 187 -27.53 15.55 10.72
CA LYS A 187 -27.66 16.98 10.45
C LYS A 187 -26.95 17.93 11.44
N ASN A 188 -26.34 18.97 10.87
CA ASN A 188 -25.87 20.21 11.50
C ASN A 188 -24.53 20.14 12.24
N SER A 189 -23.45 20.05 11.47
CA SER A 189 -22.19 20.69 11.87
C SER A 189 -21.42 21.10 10.62
N LYS A 190 -21.23 22.41 10.45
CA LYS A 190 -20.31 22.99 9.47
C LYS A 190 -18.91 22.44 9.76
N ALA A 191 -18.43 21.55 8.90
CA ALA A 191 -17.03 21.17 8.88
C ALA A 191 -16.30 22.06 7.87
N LEU A 192 -15.27 22.76 8.32
CA LEU A 192 -14.23 23.32 7.47
C LEU A 192 -13.45 22.16 6.85
N ILE A 193 -13.96 21.65 5.72
CA ILE A 193 -13.23 20.94 4.66
C ILE A 193 -13.83 21.38 3.33
#